data_AF-A0A2A5M834-F1
#
_entry.id   AF-A0A2A5M834-F1
#
_cell.length_a   1.000
_cell.length_b   1.000
_cell.length_c   1.000
_cell.angle_alpha   90.00
_cell.angle_beta   90.00
_cell.angle_gamma   90.00
#
_symmetry.space_group_name_H-M   'P 1'
#
loop_
_entity.id
_entity.type
_entity.pdbx_description
1 polymer ?
#
loop_
_entity_poly.entity_id
_entity_poly.type
_entity_poly.pdbx_seq_one_letter_code
_entity_poly.pdbx_strand_id
1 'polypeptide(L)' 'DISFEAAEDEDNEHPQFYLYTCNCPGKIHDVPYNIHQKIELQGHKFTCKTCKQIIKFYKKHS' A
#
# COMPACT_ATOMS: atom_id res chain seq x y z
N ASP A 1 2.19 31.20 -29.07
CA ASP A 1 1.51 29.94 -28.76
C ASP A 1 2.29 29.30 -27.62
N ILE A 2 1.82 29.47 -26.39
CA ILE A 2 2.52 28.97 -25.22
C ILE A 2 1.62 27.85 -24.69
N SER A 3 1.84 26.63 -25.18
CA SER A 3 1.15 25.46 -24.65
C SER A 3 1.66 25.22 -23.24
N PHE A 4 0.81 25.57 -22.29
CA PHE A 4 0.97 25.28 -20.88
C PHE A 4 0.90 23.75 -20.74
N GLU A 5 2.04 23.10 -20.51
CA GLU A 5 2.10 21.70 -20.08
C GLU A 5 1.53 21.66 -18.65
N ALA A 6 0.21 21.56 -18.55
CA ALA A 6 -0.48 21.18 -17.33
C ALA A 6 -0.27 19.67 -17.13
N ALA A 7 0.92 19.28 -16.67
CA ALA A 7 1.13 18.01 -15.99
C ALA A 7 0.66 18.18 -14.54
N GLU A 8 -0.66 18.23 -14.36
CA GLU A 8 -1.30 18.16 -13.04
C GLU A 8 -1.25 16.71 -12.52
N ASP A 9 -0.05 16.17 -12.31
CA ASP A 9 0.17 14.98 -11.47
C ASP A 9 0.56 15.45 -10.06
N GLU A 10 -0.29 16.30 -9.46
CA GLU A 10 -0.06 16.90 -8.15
C GLU A 10 -0.96 16.32 -7.04
N ASP A 11 -1.62 15.18 -7.27
CA ASP A 11 -2.31 14.44 -6.21
C ASP A 11 -1.53 13.18 -5.85
N ASN A 12 -0.56 13.30 -4.94
CA ASN A 12 -0.32 12.38 -3.81
C ASN A 12 1.05 12.64 -3.15
N GLU A 13 1.24 13.85 -2.65
CA GLU A 13 2.38 14.18 -1.78
C GLU A 13 2.21 13.65 -0.34
N HIS A 14 1.08 12.99 -0.03
CA HIS A 14 0.91 12.27 1.21
C HIS A 14 1.42 10.83 1.06
N PRO A 15 2.28 10.34 1.98
CA PRO A 15 2.67 8.94 1.98
C PRO A 15 1.41 8.08 2.14
N GLN A 16 0.94 7.49 1.04
CA GLN A 16 -0.23 6.61 1.07
C GLN A 16 0.14 5.35 1.84
N PHE A 17 -0.52 5.15 2.98
CA PHE A 17 -0.44 3.92 3.74
C PHE A 17 -1.61 3.01 3.40
N TYR A 18 -1.33 1.72 3.37
CA TYR A 18 -2.26 0.66 3.03
C TYR A 18 -2.34 -0.26 4.23
N LEU A 19 -3.55 -0.54 4.67
CA LEU A 19 -3.79 -1.46 5.76
C LEU A 19 -3.91 -2.87 5.21
N TYR A 20 -3.17 -3.78 5.82
CA TYR A 20 -3.21 -5.21 5.56
C TYR A 20 -3.64 -5.96 6.81
N THR A 21 -4.35 -7.07 6.66
CA THR A 21 -4.67 -7.98 7.77
C THR A 21 -4.02 -9.34 7.58
N CYS A 22 -3.97 -10.10 8.66
CA CYS A 22 -3.63 -11.51 8.61
C CYS A 22 -4.60 -12.28 9.51
N ASN A 23 -4.39 -13.58 9.70
CA ASN A 23 -5.20 -14.41 10.59
C ASN A 23 -4.98 -14.11 12.09
N CYS A 24 -4.26 -13.05 12.44
CA CYS A 24 -4.21 -12.57 13.81
C CYS A 24 -5.48 -11.76 14.12
N PRO A 25 -6.23 -12.11 15.18
CA PRO A 25 -7.42 -11.37 15.56
C PRO A 25 -7.05 -9.94 15.98
N GLY A 26 -7.72 -8.95 15.38
CA GLY A 26 -7.54 -7.53 15.71
C GLY A 26 -6.18 -6.93 15.31
N LYS A 27 -5.36 -7.62 14.52
CA LYS A 27 -4.09 -7.08 14.03
C LYS A 27 -4.21 -6.50 12.63
N ILE A 28 -3.78 -5.25 12.50
CA ILE A 28 -3.68 -4.52 11.25
C ILE A 28 -2.20 -4.17 11.04
N HIS A 29 -1.74 -4.30 9.80
CA HIS A 29 -0.40 -3.98 9.35
C HIS A 29 -0.45 -2.73 8.48
N ASP A 30 0.19 -1.66 8.92
CA ASP A 30 0.40 -0.46 8.11
C ASP A 30 1.54 -0.71 7.12
N VAL A 31 1.21 -0.65 5.84
CA VAL A 31 2.12 -0.96 4.73
C VAL A 31 2.21 0.28 3.83
N PRO A 32 3.40 0.88 3.66
CA PRO A 32 3.54 2.04 2.79
C PRO A 32 3.34 1.66 1.31
N TYR A 33 2.96 2.63 0.47
CA TYR A 33 2.70 2.45 -0.97
C TYR A 33 3.81 1.67 -1.69
N ASN A 34 5.07 1.97 -1.41
CA ASN A 34 6.23 1.27 -1.99
C ASN A 34 6.18 -0.26 -1.77
N ILE A 35 5.66 -0.70 -0.63
CA ILE A 35 5.53 -2.13 -0.30
C ILE A 35 4.22 -2.70 -0.88
N HIS A 36 3.13 -1.94 -0.84
CA HIS A 36 1.88 -2.31 -1.51
C HIS A 36 2.12 -2.58 -3.01
N GLN A 37 2.84 -1.70 -3.70
CA GLN A 37 3.25 -1.90 -5.09
C GLN A 37 4.08 -3.17 -5.29
N LYS A 38 5.00 -3.50 -4.37
CA LYS A 38 5.78 -4.75 -4.48
C LYS A 38 4.90 -6.00 -4.29
N ILE A 39 3.87 -5.91 -3.46
CA ILE A 39 2.93 -7.02 -3.27
C ILE A 39 2.09 -7.21 -4.53
N GLU A 40 1.51 -6.13 -5.06
CA GLU A 40 0.59 -6.18 -6.21
C GLU A 40 1.32 -6.39 -7.56
N LEU A 41 2.39 -5.63 -7.82
CA LEU A 41 3.08 -5.63 -9.13
C LEU A 41 4.14 -6.73 -9.21
N GLN A 42 4.91 -6.95 -8.15
CA GLN A 42 6.00 -7.94 -8.13
C GLN A 42 5.54 -9.31 -7.60
N GLY A 43 4.29 -9.41 -7.12
CA GLY A 43 3.77 -10.63 -6.51
C GLY A 43 4.49 -11.02 -5.21
N HIS A 44 5.14 -10.05 -4.55
CA HIS A 44 5.91 -10.33 -3.35
C HIS A 44 4.99 -10.67 -2.18
N LYS A 45 5.22 -11.81 -1.54
CA LYS A 45 4.37 -12.29 -0.45
C LYS A 45 4.93 -11.83 0.89
N PHE A 46 4.34 -10.79 1.47
CA PHE A 46 4.66 -10.38 2.83
C PHE A 46 3.97 -11.29 3.83
N THR A 47 4.72 -11.79 4.81
CA THR A 47 4.19 -12.64 5.87
C THR A 47 4.17 -11.88 7.20
N CYS A 48 3.10 -12.09 7.96
CA CYS A 48 2.98 -11.55 9.30
C CYS A 48 4.03 -12.22 10.21
N LYS A 49 4.82 -11.43 10.93
CA LYS A 49 5.81 -11.95 11.89
C LYS A 49 5.18 -12.72 13.05
N THR A 50 3.90 -12.49 13.35
CA THR A 50 3.18 -13.15 14.46
C THR A 50 2.58 -14.49 14.06
N CYS A 51 1.69 -14.54 13.05
CA CYS A 51 1.05 -15.80 12.62
C CYS A 51 1.77 -16.50 11.46
N LYS A 52 2.85 -15.92 10.91
CA LYS A 52 3.59 -16.42 9.74
C LYS A 52 2.76 -16.60 8.47
N GLN A 53 1.52 -16.11 8.46
CA GLN A 53 0.65 -16.15 7.29
C GLN A 53 0.85 -14.94 6.38
N ILE A 54 0.53 -15.11 5.10
CA ILE A 54 0.57 -14.02 4.11
C ILE A 54 -0.44 -12.95 4.50
N ILE A 55 0.02 -11.71 4.56
CA ILE A 55 -0.86 -10.57 4.83
C ILE A 55 -1.72 -10.29 3.58
N LYS A 56 -2.99 -9.94 3.78
CA LYS A 56 -3.95 -9.64 2.71
C LYS A 56 -4.35 -8.19 2.79
N PHE A 57 -4.53 -7.56 1.63
CA PHE A 57 -4.97 -6.18 1.57
C PHE A 57 -6.34 -6.02 2.26
N TYR A 58 -6.49 -4.94 3.03
CA TYR A 58 -7.71 -4.63 3.78
C TYR A 58 -8.37 -3.36 3.28
N LYS A 59 -7.70 -2.22 3.42
CA LYS A 59 -8.18 -0.91 2.96
C LYS A 59 -7.03 0.08 2.81
N LYS A 60 -7.21 1.10 1.97
CA LYS A 60 -6.34 2.26 1.92
C LYS A 60 -6.55 3.09 3.20
N HIS A 61 -5.47 3.56 3.82
CA HIS A 61 -5.56 4.58 4.84
C HIS A 61 -5.77 5.91 4.12
N SER A 62 -7.04 6.33 4.05
CA SER A 62 -7.46 7.56 3.37
C SER A 62 -7.24 8.79 4.23
#